data_AF-A0A9E0MUX0-F1
#
_entry.id   AF-A0A9E0MUX0-F1
#
_cell.length_a   1.000
_cell.length_b   1.000
_cell.length_c   1.000
_cell.angle_alpha   90.00
_cell.angle_beta   90.00
_cell.angle_gamma   90.00
#
_symmetry.space_group_name_H-M   'P 1'
#
loop_
_entity.id
_entity.type
_entity.pdbx_description
1 polymer ?
#
loop_
_entity_poly.entity_id
_entity_poly.type
_entity_poly.pdbx_seq_one_letter_code
_entity_poly.pdbx_strand_id
1 'polypeptide(L)'
;MNKLTTLLLAGAILPVCARAQEHCAAHTITERWMQDHGLQTDLAHAASVLEQQGMERGSVRTVPVVVHVVWNTAAENVSNTVVQDILTRMNEDYQALNDDYDEVRTPFLGSRGNAMIEFCLATTDPSGASTDGITRTQTTQTWFDPDTETDVMKFATYGKPAWNTSDYLNIWICDISSG
;
A
#
# COMPACT_ATOMS: atom_id res chain seq x y z
N MET A 1 51.90 -48.78 8.50
CA MET A 1 50.94 -48.57 7.39
C MET A 1 49.60 -48.20 7.99
N ASN A 2 49.26 -46.92 7.87
CA ASN A 2 48.12 -46.24 8.50
C ASN A 2 46.78 -46.79 8.03
N LYS A 3 45.82 -46.98 8.95
CA LYS A 3 44.39 -47.03 8.61
C LYS A 3 43.72 -45.81 9.24
N LEU A 4 43.34 -44.87 8.37
CA LEU A 4 42.59 -43.66 8.70
C LEU A 4 41.18 -44.03 9.18
N THR A 5 40.80 -43.46 10.32
CA THR A 5 39.44 -43.47 10.84
C THR A 5 38.65 -42.34 10.16
N THR A 6 37.67 -42.66 9.33
CA THR A 6 36.78 -41.67 8.69
C THR A 6 35.60 -41.37 9.62
N LEU A 7 35.59 -40.16 10.19
CA LEU A 7 34.45 -39.61 10.94
C LEU A 7 33.44 -39.04 9.93
N LEU A 8 32.25 -39.63 9.82
CA LEU A 8 31.12 -39.01 9.10
C LEU A 8 30.45 -37.98 10.03
N LEU A 9 30.58 -36.70 9.70
CA LEU A 9 29.80 -35.63 10.29
C LEU A 9 28.46 -35.54 9.54
N ALA A 10 27.37 -35.97 10.18
CA ALA A 10 26.02 -35.73 9.68
C ALA A 10 25.66 -34.25 9.92
N GLY A 11 25.77 -33.42 8.88
CA GLY A 11 25.32 -32.03 8.94
C GLY A 11 23.80 -31.96 8.96
N ALA A 12 23.22 -31.56 10.09
CA ALA A 12 21.81 -31.20 10.19
C ALA A 12 21.57 -29.92 9.37
N ILE A 13 20.93 -30.05 8.22
CA ILE A 13 20.42 -28.92 7.46
C ILE A 13 19.21 -28.40 8.22
N LEU A 14 19.41 -27.35 9.03
CA LEU A 14 18.31 -26.57 9.58
C LEU A 14 17.55 -25.96 8.39
N PRO A 15 16.22 -26.09 8.31
CA PRO A 15 15.44 -25.40 7.31
C PRO A 15 15.59 -23.91 7.59
N VAL A 16 16.27 -23.20 6.68
CA VAL A 16 16.21 -21.74 6.62
C VAL A 16 14.75 -21.42 6.30
N CYS A 17 14.01 -20.94 7.29
CA CYS A 17 12.76 -20.23 7.04
C CYS A 17 13.12 -19.01 6.19
N ALA A 18 12.90 -19.10 4.89
CA ALA A 18 12.84 -17.94 4.02
C ALA A 18 11.67 -17.09 4.52
N ARG A 19 11.97 -16.10 5.35
CA ARG A 19 11.06 -14.98 5.56
C ARG A 19 11.19 -14.12 4.32
N ALA A 20 10.23 -14.23 3.41
CA ALA A 20 9.96 -13.09 2.55
C ALA A 20 9.58 -11.95 3.50
N GLN A 21 10.50 -11.01 3.75
CA GLN A 21 10.14 -9.77 4.40
C GLN A 21 9.19 -9.06 3.45
N GLU A 22 7.96 -8.80 3.88
CA GLU A 22 7.10 -7.85 3.17
C GLU A 22 7.82 -6.51 3.16
N HIS A 23 8.30 -6.12 1.98
CA HIS A 23 9.08 -4.91 1.81
C HIS A 23 8.13 -3.74 1.56
N CYS A 24 7.83 -2.98 2.62
CA CYS A 24 7.11 -1.72 2.51
C CYS A 24 8.09 -0.56 2.73
N ALA A 25 8.41 0.18 1.66
CA ALA A 25 9.37 1.29 1.70
C ALA A 25 8.85 2.54 2.43
N ALA A 26 7.58 2.56 2.87
CA ALA A 26 6.94 3.73 3.46
C ALA A 26 7.72 4.31 4.64
N HIS A 27 8.24 3.45 5.53
CA HIS A 27 9.05 3.90 6.68
C HIS A 27 10.32 4.63 6.23
N THR A 28 11.10 4.01 5.35
CA THR A 28 12.35 4.57 4.84
C THR A 28 12.13 5.86 4.06
N ILE A 29 11.07 5.93 3.24
CA ILE A 29 10.71 7.13 2.48
C ILE A 29 10.32 8.26 3.43
N THR A 30 9.49 7.98 4.45
CA THR A 30 9.10 8.98 5.45
C THR A 30 10.31 9.48 6.24
N GLU A 31 11.20 8.60 6.70
CA GLU A 31 12.41 8.99 7.42
C GLU A 31 13.31 9.89 6.59
N ARG A 32 13.59 9.53 5.33
CA ARG A 32 14.38 10.37 4.41
C ARG A 32 13.74 11.73 4.22
N TRP A 33 12.43 11.77 3.98
CA TRP A 33 11.71 13.02 3.79
C TRP A 33 11.79 13.92 5.03
N MET A 34 11.63 13.35 6.22
CA MET A 34 11.75 14.08 7.49
C MET A 34 13.17 14.64 7.71
N GLN A 35 14.20 13.86 7.36
CA GLN A 35 15.60 14.29 7.46
C GLN A 35 15.90 15.45 6.50
N ASP A 36 15.38 15.39 5.27
CA ASP A 36 15.65 16.37 4.22
C ASP A 36 14.88 17.68 4.41
N HIS A 37 13.60 17.60 4.79
CA HIS A 37 12.69 18.75 4.79
C HIS A 37 12.52 19.38 6.17
N GLY A 38 12.96 18.70 7.24
CA GLY A 38 12.84 19.19 8.60
C GLY A 38 11.40 19.52 8.97
N LEU A 39 10.61 18.50 9.31
CA LEU A 39 9.25 18.69 9.80
C LEU A 39 8.98 17.89 11.06
N GLN A 40 8.40 18.61 12.03
CA GLN A 40 7.79 18.06 13.22
C GLN A 40 6.56 17.26 12.75
N THR A 41 6.70 15.96 12.53
CA THR A 41 5.56 15.03 12.38
C THR A 41 4.90 14.83 13.75
N ASP A 42 4.56 15.93 14.40
CA ASP A 42 3.87 15.93 15.68
C ASP A 42 2.39 15.64 15.42
N LEU A 43 2.15 14.44 14.90
CA LEU A 43 0.84 13.82 14.81
C LEU A 43 0.15 13.89 16.19
N ALA A 44 0.92 13.86 17.28
CA ALA A 44 0.37 14.04 18.62
C ALA A 44 -0.16 15.47 18.84
N HIS A 45 0.54 16.52 18.37
CA HIS A 45 -0.01 17.88 18.39
C HIS A 45 -1.26 18.01 17.51
N ALA A 46 -1.21 17.53 16.28
CA ALA A 46 -2.37 17.56 15.37
C ALA A 46 -3.56 16.76 15.94
N ALA A 47 -3.33 15.57 16.49
CA ALA A 47 -4.35 14.76 17.15
C ALA A 47 -4.93 15.46 18.38
N SER A 48 -4.10 16.11 19.20
CA SER A 48 -4.58 16.86 20.38
C SER A 48 -5.48 18.04 20.00
N VAL A 49 -5.20 18.69 18.86
CA VAL A 49 -6.05 19.75 18.31
C VAL A 49 -7.40 19.17 17.86
N LEU A 50 -7.41 18.01 17.20
CA LEU A 50 -8.63 17.34 16.76
C LEU A 50 -9.49 16.84 17.94
N GLU A 51 -8.84 16.34 19.00
CA GLU A 51 -9.52 15.94 20.25
C GLU A 51 -10.13 17.15 20.97
N GLN A 52 -9.42 18.27 21.05
CA GLN A 52 -9.92 19.51 21.65
C GLN A 52 -11.09 20.13 20.86
N GLN A 53 -11.16 19.89 19.55
CA GLN A 53 -12.25 20.36 18.71
C GLN A 53 -13.55 19.57 18.88
N GLY A 54 -13.56 18.50 19.68
CA GLY A 54 -14.76 17.72 19.95
C GLY A 54 -15.32 17.05 18.70
N MET A 55 -14.44 16.55 17.82
CA MET A 55 -14.85 15.78 16.66
C MET A 55 -15.57 14.50 17.10
N GLU A 56 -16.90 14.54 17.04
CA GLU A 56 -17.75 13.35 17.20
C GLU A 56 -17.43 12.35 16.08
N ARG A 57 -17.46 11.04 16.41
CA ARG A 57 -17.43 9.99 15.37
C ARG A 57 -18.64 10.20 14.47
N GLY A 58 -18.40 10.71 13.27
CA GLY A 58 -19.42 10.95 12.26
C GLY A 58 -19.91 9.65 11.62
N SER A 59 -20.77 9.79 10.60
CA SER A 59 -21.13 8.69 9.71
C SER A 59 -19.93 8.20 8.89
N VAL A 60 -20.13 7.08 8.19
CA VAL A 60 -19.18 6.57 7.18
C VAL A 60 -18.73 7.69 6.25
N ARG A 61 -17.41 7.76 6.02
CA ARG A 61 -16.75 8.72 5.14
C ARG A 61 -16.31 8.01 3.87
N THR A 62 -16.89 8.39 2.75
CA THR A 62 -16.53 7.84 1.44
C THR A 62 -15.36 8.62 0.86
N VAL A 63 -14.31 7.91 0.48
CA VAL A 63 -13.11 8.42 -0.18
C VAL A 63 -13.14 8.01 -1.65
N PRO A 64 -13.20 8.98 -2.58
CA PRO A 64 -13.09 8.70 -4.01
C PRO A 64 -11.68 8.20 -4.34
N VAL A 65 -11.60 7.07 -5.05
CA VAL A 65 -10.34 6.43 -5.43
C VAL A 65 -10.18 6.45 -6.95
N VAL A 66 -8.98 6.79 -7.41
CA VAL A 66 -8.55 6.53 -8.78
C VAL A 66 -7.37 5.56 -8.75
N VAL A 67 -7.44 4.52 -9.59
CA VAL A 67 -6.39 3.51 -9.72
C VAL A 67 -5.68 3.69 -11.06
N HIS A 68 -4.38 3.94 -10.99
CA HIS A 68 -3.49 4.10 -12.13
C HIS A 68 -2.70 2.81 -12.36
N VAL A 69 -3.14 1.99 -13.31
CA VAL A 69 -2.39 0.80 -13.76
C VAL A 69 -1.32 1.24 -14.74
N VAL A 70 -0.05 1.20 -14.32
CA VAL A 70 1.12 1.50 -15.15
C VAL A 70 1.81 0.18 -15.47
N TRP A 71 1.84 -0.19 -16.74
CA TRP A 71 2.17 -1.56 -17.17
C TRP A 71 3.15 -1.59 -18.35
N ASN A 72 4.11 -2.50 -18.32
CA ASN A 72 5.04 -2.78 -19.41
C ASN A 72 4.59 -3.99 -20.22
N THR A 73 4.31 -5.10 -19.53
CA THR A 73 3.84 -6.35 -20.15
C THR A 73 2.33 -6.52 -20.02
N ALA A 74 1.73 -7.34 -20.87
CA ALA A 74 0.29 -7.61 -20.82
C ALA A 74 -0.17 -8.24 -19.49
N ALA A 75 0.73 -8.93 -18.78
CA ALA A 75 0.44 -9.52 -17.47
C ALA A 75 0.29 -8.46 -16.36
N GLU A 76 1.03 -7.34 -16.46
CA GLU A 76 0.94 -6.21 -15.52
C GLU A 76 -0.30 -5.35 -15.73
N ASN A 77 -0.95 -5.45 -16.90
CA ASN A 77 -2.20 -4.74 -17.19
C ASN A 77 -3.40 -5.42 -16.50
N VAL A 78 -3.40 -5.38 -15.16
CA VAL A 78 -4.34 -6.11 -14.28
C VAL A 78 -5.81 -5.83 -14.63
N SER A 79 -6.67 -6.84 -14.52
CA SER A 79 -8.09 -6.69 -14.87
C SER A 79 -8.83 -5.72 -13.92
N ASN A 80 -9.97 -5.20 -14.36
CA ASN A 80 -10.84 -4.39 -13.48
C ASN A 80 -11.28 -5.19 -12.24
N THR A 81 -11.45 -6.50 -12.35
CA THR A 81 -11.79 -7.38 -11.21
C THR A 81 -10.71 -7.33 -10.13
N VAL A 82 -9.43 -7.42 -10.50
CA VAL A 82 -8.33 -7.30 -9.52
C VAL A 82 -8.36 -5.96 -8.80
N VAL A 83 -8.65 -4.87 -9.52
CA VAL A 83 -8.79 -3.53 -8.92
C VAL A 83 -9.98 -3.49 -7.95
N GLN A 84 -11.10 -4.10 -8.31
CA GLN A 84 -12.27 -4.19 -7.42
C GLN A 84 -11.98 -5.01 -6.18
N ASP A 85 -11.28 -6.14 -6.31
CA ASP A 85 -10.92 -7.01 -5.17
C ASP A 85 -10.05 -6.25 -4.15
N ILE A 86 -9.14 -5.38 -4.61
CA ILE A 86 -8.37 -4.49 -3.73
C ILE A 86 -9.31 -3.56 -2.95
N LEU A 87 -10.23 -2.88 -3.63
CA LEU A 87 -11.20 -1.99 -2.97
C LEU A 87 -12.15 -2.75 -2.04
N THR A 88 -12.56 -3.96 -2.39
CA THR A 88 -13.37 -4.83 -1.53
C THR A 88 -12.62 -5.11 -0.24
N ARG A 89 -11.34 -5.54 -0.33
CA ARG A 89 -10.56 -5.81 0.87
C ARG A 89 -10.30 -4.56 1.71
N MET A 90 -10.01 -3.43 1.06
CA MET A 90 -9.89 -2.14 1.78
C MET A 90 -11.18 -1.79 2.52
N ASN A 91 -12.35 -1.98 1.90
CA ASN A 91 -13.62 -1.74 2.57
C ASN A 91 -13.89 -2.73 3.72
N GLU A 92 -13.52 -4.00 3.56
CA GLU A 92 -13.61 -4.99 4.64
C GLU A 92 -12.82 -4.54 5.86
N ASP A 93 -11.54 -4.20 5.68
CA ASP A 93 -10.65 -3.84 6.77
C ASP A 93 -11.02 -2.49 7.41
N TYR A 94 -11.37 -1.48 6.61
CA TYR A 94 -11.64 -0.12 7.12
C TYR A 94 -13.07 0.08 7.64
N GLN A 95 -13.99 -0.83 7.32
CA GLN A 95 -15.34 -0.85 7.89
C GLN A 95 -15.53 -1.93 8.95
N ALA A 96 -14.46 -2.66 9.32
CA ALA A 96 -14.53 -3.78 10.27
C ALA A 96 -15.53 -4.87 9.84
N LEU A 97 -15.55 -5.17 8.54
CA LEU A 97 -16.35 -6.24 7.93
C LEU A 97 -15.50 -7.46 7.56
N ASN A 98 -14.18 -7.42 7.81
CA ASN A 98 -13.27 -8.53 7.58
C ASN A 98 -13.57 -9.73 8.51
N ASP A 99 -13.55 -10.94 7.96
CA ASP A 99 -13.93 -12.17 8.68
C ASP A 99 -13.08 -12.42 9.94
N ASP A 100 -11.82 -11.99 9.93
CA ASP A 100 -10.86 -12.15 11.03
C ASP A 100 -10.94 -11.03 12.10
N TYR A 101 -11.93 -10.14 12.03
CA TYR A 101 -12.11 -9.03 12.98
C TYR A 101 -12.23 -9.48 14.45
N ASP A 102 -12.83 -10.66 14.67
CA ASP A 102 -12.98 -11.28 16.00
C ASP A 102 -11.82 -12.20 16.40
N GLU A 103 -10.85 -12.45 15.50
CA GLU A 103 -9.69 -13.32 15.76
C GLU A 103 -8.53 -12.60 16.46
N VAL A 104 -8.69 -11.31 16.76
CA VAL A 104 -7.72 -10.50 17.49
C VAL A 104 -7.44 -11.12 18.87
N ARG A 105 -6.16 -11.26 19.23
CA ARG A 105 -5.74 -11.84 20.53
C ARG A 105 -6.37 -11.06 21.68
N THR A 106 -6.76 -11.77 22.75
CA THR A 106 -7.48 -11.21 23.91
C THR A 106 -6.91 -9.89 24.46
N PRO A 107 -5.57 -9.70 24.60
CA PRO A 107 -5.03 -8.44 25.10
C PRO A 107 -5.34 -7.21 24.23
N PHE A 108 -5.69 -7.40 22.96
CA PHE A 108 -5.93 -6.34 21.98
C PHE A 108 -7.42 -6.16 21.60
N LEU A 109 -8.33 -6.97 22.16
CA LEU A 109 -9.77 -6.86 21.85
C LEU A 109 -10.36 -5.48 22.18
N GLY A 110 -9.81 -4.77 23.16
CA GLY A 110 -10.23 -3.40 23.50
C GLY A 110 -9.68 -2.32 22.58
N SER A 111 -8.72 -2.65 21.71
CA SER A 111 -8.04 -1.71 20.81
C SER A 111 -8.49 -1.83 19.36
N ARG A 112 -9.26 -2.85 19.00
CA ARG A 112 -9.87 -2.95 17.68
C ARG A 112 -10.89 -1.82 17.48
N GLY A 113 -11.07 -1.40 16.25
CA GLY A 113 -11.99 -0.32 15.92
C GLY A 113 -12.56 -0.47 14.53
N ASN A 114 -13.62 0.29 14.28
CA ASN A 114 -14.13 0.55 12.94
C ASN A 114 -13.69 1.96 12.56
N ALA A 115 -12.97 2.11 11.43
CA ALA A 115 -12.51 3.40 10.95
C ALA A 115 -13.63 4.21 10.28
N MET A 116 -14.73 3.54 9.90
CA MET A 116 -15.89 4.11 9.22
C MET A 116 -15.49 4.83 7.93
N ILE A 117 -14.58 4.22 7.17
CA ILE A 117 -14.11 4.71 5.87
C ILE A 117 -14.57 3.75 4.79
N GLU A 118 -15.19 4.30 3.74
CA GLU A 118 -15.57 3.58 2.54
C GLU A 118 -14.71 4.07 1.37
N PHE A 119 -14.24 3.15 0.53
CA PHE A 119 -13.52 3.46 -0.70
C PHE A 119 -14.39 3.11 -1.90
N CYS A 120 -14.56 4.06 -2.81
CA CYS A 120 -15.27 3.83 -4.06
C CYS A 120 -14.46 4.35 -5.24
N LEU A 121 -14.51 3.66 -6.39
CA LEU A 121 -13.91 4.20 -7.60
C LEU A 121 -14.61 5.50 -7.99
N ALA A 122 -13.81 6.49 -8.37
CA ALA A 122 -14.31 7.75 -8.88
C ALA A 122 -15.19 7.54 -10.11
N THR A 123 -16.36 8.18 -10.14
CA THR A 123 -17.30 8.13 -11.28
C THR A 123 -17.21 9.37 -12.16
N THR A 124 -16.46 10.38 -11.71
CA THR A 124 -16.18 11.63 -12.41
C THR A 124 -14.68 11.89 -12.37
N ASP A 125 -14.09 12.25 -13.50
CA ASP A 125 -12.68 12.58 -13.62
C ASP A 125 -12.41 14.07 -13.31
N PRO A 126 -11.14 14.53 -13.24
CA PRO A 126 -10.81 15.92 -12.92
C PRO A 126 -11.33 16.95 -13.95
N SER A 127 -11.71 16.52 -15.15
CA SER A 127 -12.31 17.39 -16.18
C SER A 127 -13.84 17.46 -16.07
N GLY A 128 -14.44 16.68 -15.17
CA GLY A 128 -15.89 16.57 -15.00
C GLY A 128 -16.55 15.51 -15.89
N ALA A 129 -15.76 14.68 -16.59
CA ALA A 129 -16.29 13.63 -17.45
C ALA A 129 -16.54 12.33 -16.66
N SER A 130 -17.44 11.48 -17.15
CA SER A 130 -17.69 10.17 -16.54
C SER A 130 -16.49 9.23 -16.73
N THR A 131 -16.17 8.47 -15.69
CA THR A 131 -15.06 7.52 -15.66
C THR A 131 -15.44 6.27 -14.86
N ASP A 132 -14.70 5.18 -15.05
CA ASP A 132 -14.75 3.99 -14.20
C ASP A 132 -13.74 4.06 -13.03
N GLY A 133 -12.99 5.17 -12.90
CA GLY A 133 -12.00 5.39 -11.86
C GLY A 133 -10.70 4.62 -12.09
N ILE A 134 -10.51 4.03 -13.27
CA ILE A 134 -9.31 3.27 -13.62
C ILE A 134 -8.65 3.91 -14.83
N THR A 135 -7.35 4.19 -14.72
CA THR A 135 -6.53 4.63 -15.86
C THR A 135 -5.49 3.57 -16.16
N ARG A 136 -5.15 3.41 -17.44
CA ARG A 136 -4.16 2.42 -17.90
C ARG A 136 -3.11 3.14 -18.74
N THR A 137 -1.87 3.10 -18.29
CA THR A 137 -0.74 3.73 -18.99
C THR A 137 0.30 2.66 -19.30
N GLN A 138 0.55 2.44 -20.59
CA GLN A 138 1.67 1.58 -20.99
C GLN A 138 2.99 2.33 -20.81
N THR A 139 4.02 1.68 -20.27
CA THR A 139 5.35 2.26 -20.03
C THR A 139 6.46 1.41 -20.66
N THR A 140 7.60 2.03 -20.92
CA THR A 140 8.84 1.32 -21.33
C THR A 140 9.66 0.86 -20.15
N GLN A 141 9.38 1.35 -18.93
CA GLN A 141 10.04 0.90 -17.72
C GLN A 141 9.66 -0.54 -17.44
N THR A 142 10.63 -1.44 -17.35
CA THR A 142 10.37 -2.85 -17.03
C THR A 142 10.14 -3.08 -15.53
N TRP A 143 10.54 -2.11 -14.70
CA TRP A 143 10.34 -2.10 -13.25
C TRP A 143 10.51 -0.66 -12.72
N PHE A 144 9.99 -0.40 -11.53
CA PHE A 144 10.21 0.83 -10.77
C PHE A 144 10.92 0.51 -9.47
N ASP A 145 12.07 1.12 -9.23
CA ASP A 145 12.83 0.90 -8.00
C ASP A 145 12.15 1.55 -6.79
N PRO A 146 11.59 0.78 -5.84
CA PRO A 146 10.94 1.39 -4.68
C PRO A 146 11.95 2.06 -3.72
N ASP A 147 13.24 1.79 -3.83
CA ASP A 147 14.29 2.36 -2.97
C ASP A 147 14.94 3.61 -3.58
N THR A 148 15.07 3.68 -4.90
CA THR A 148 15.75 4.79 -5.59
C THR A 148 14.85 5.61 -6.52
N GLU A 149 13.71 5.06 -6.96
CA GLU A 149 12.77 5.65 -7.93
C GLU A 149 11.34 5.72 -7.35
N THR A 150 11.25 6.16 -6.08
CA THR A 150 10.04 6.05 -5.22
C THR A 150 8.74 6.64 -5.79
N ASP A 151 8.81 7.55 -6.75
CA ASP A 151 7.67 8.29 -7.29
C ASP A 151 7.65 8.41 -8.83
N VAL A 152 8.57 7.75 -9.53
CA VAL A 152 8.75 7.92 -10.98
C VAL A 152 7.48 7.56 -11.77
N MET A 153 6.72 6.55 -11.31
CA MET A 153 5.44 6.15 -11.89
C MET A 153 4.34 7.23 -11.79
N LYS A 154 4.52 8.24 -10.93
CA LYS A 154 3.57 9.34 -10.72
C LYS A 154 3.78 10.50 -11.68
N PHE A 155 4.74 10.41 -12.61
CA PHE A 155 4.99 11.45 -13.61
C PHE A 155 4.67 10.96 -15.03
N ALA A 156 4.24 11.89 -15.88
CA ALA A 156 3.79 11.59 -17.26
C ALA A 156 4.87 10.94 -18.13
N THR A 157 6.15 11.13 -17.80
CA THR A 157 7.28 10.56 -18.56
C THR A 157 7.24 9.03 -18.58
N TYR A 158 6.92 8.41 -17.44
CA TYR A 158 7.02 6.95 -17.27
C TYR A 158 5.76 6.31 -16.69
N GLY A 159 4.77 7.10 -16.30
CA GLY A 159 3.52 6.61 -15.76
C GLY A 159 2.41 7.66 -15.85
N LYS A 160 1.69 7.88 -14.75
CA LYS A 160 0.46 8.69 -14.75
C LYS A 160 0.50 9.75 -13.65
N PRO A 161 0.38 11.04 -14.00
CA PRO A 161 0.19 12.11 -13.01
C PRO A 161 -1.04 11.88 -12.16
N ALA A 162 -0.93 12.26 -10.89
CA ALA A 162 -2.03 12.23 -9.94
C ALA A 162 -3.21 13.08 -10.43
N TRP A 163 -4.42 12.61 -10.17
CA TRP A 163 -5.59 13.47 -10.04
C TRP A 163 -5.46 14.32 -8.78
N ASN A 164 -6.28 15.38 -8.67
CA ASN A 164 -6.21 16.32 -7.54
C ASN A 164 -6.23 15.58 -6.19
N THR A 165 -5.13 15.67 -5.44
CA THR A 165 -4.94 14.90 -4.20
C THR A 165 -5.79 15.41 -3.05
N SER A 166 -6.42 16.59 -3.19
CA SER A 166 -7.43 17.08 -2.25
C SER A 166 -8.81 16.43 -2.46
N ASP A 167 -9.06 15.86 -3.64
CA ASP A 167 -10.37 15.31 -4.02
C ASP A 167 -10.35 13.78 -4.17
N TYR A 168 -9.19 13.21 -4.53
CA TYR A 168 -9.04 11.78 -4.84
C TYR A 168 -7.86 11.15 -4.09
N LEU A 169 -8.11 9.94 -3.56
CA LEU A 169 -7.03 9.02 -3.23
C LEU A 169 -6.50 8.40 -4.52
N ASN A 170 -5.23 8.63 -4.81
CA ASN A 170 -4.57 8.10 -5.99
C ASN A 170 -3.75 6.85 -5.62
N ILE A 171 -4.02 5.74 -6.30
CA ILE A 171 -3.31 4.46 -6.11
C ILE A 171 -2.64 4.08 -7.42
N TRP A 172 -1.35 3.77 -7.40
CA TRP A 172 -0.63 3.25 -8.57
C TRP A 172 -0.39 1.76 -8.40
N ILE A 173 -0.68 1.01 -9.47
CA ILE A 173 -0.30 -0.40 -9.61
C ILE A 173 0.75 -0.47 -10.71
N CYS A 174 1.93 -0.96 -10.37
CA CYS A 174 3.08 -1.11 -11.26
C CYS A 174 4.04 -2.17 -10.72
N ASP A 175 4.95 -2.66 -11.56
CA ASP A 175 5.97 -3.60 -11.11
C ASP A 175 7.05 -2.90 -10.27
N ILE A 176 7.17 -3.33 -9.01
CA ILE A 176 8.21 -2.93 -8.05
C ILE A 176 9.03 -4.14 -7.54
N SER A 177 8.87 -5.30 -8.19
CA SER A 177 9.32 -6.61 -7.71
C SER A 177 10.48 -7.21 -8.50
N SER A 178 10.72 -6.74 -9.72
CA SER A 178 11.74 -7.30 -10.64
C SER A 178 13.17 -6.78 -10.43
N GLY A 179 13.51 -6.34 -9.21
CA GLY A 179 14.85 -5.85 -8.82
C GLY A 179 15.82 -6.96 -8.40
#